data_AF-A0A0D1K8H5-F1
#
_entry.id   AF-A0A0D1K8H5-F1
#
_cell.length_a   1.000
_cell.length_b   1.000
_cell.length_c   1.000
_cell.angle_alpha   90.00
_cell.angle_beta   90.00
_cell.angle_gamma   90.00
#
_symmetry.space_group_name_H-M   'P 1'
#
loop_
_entity.id
_entity.type
_entity.pdbx_description
1 polymer ?
#
loop_
_entity_poly.entity_id
_entity_poly.type
_entity_poly.pdbx_seq_one_letter_code
_entity_poly.pdbx_strand_id
1 'polypeptide(L)'
;MKSEDHFRTAIQIEKETKCIDDQVKESNFVQLKSYLDDAGFFLSSELFRAILFAMNGMTIYNQTKAQAIKKASTYHNVTQKSIKEHIDAMGIVSQRAMDAAKQYKKEYGLQMAGAHSLNKRLERED
;
A
#
# COMPACT_ATOMS: atom_id res chain seq x y z
N MET A 1 -37.56 -3.97 11.45
CA MET A 1 -36.56 -4.93 11.98
C MET A 1 -35.34 -5.17 11.08
N LYS A 2 -35.36 -4.95 9.75
CA LYS A 2 -34.15 -5.10 8.90
C LYS A 2 -33.16 -3.92 8.96
N SER A 3 -33.59 -2.73 9.36
CA SER A 3 -32.76 -1.51 9.33
C SER A 3 -31.75 -1.40 10.47
N GLU A 4 -32.05 -1.95 11.65
CA GLU A 4 -31.16 -1.87 12.83
C GLU A 4 -29.94 -2.79 12.70
N ASP A 5 -30.10 -3.97 12.10
CA ASP A 5 -28.99 -4.91 11.87
C ASP A 5 -28.00 -4.39 10.83
N HIS A 6 -28.47 -3.73 9.78
CA HIS A 6 -27.59 -3.07 8.80
C HIS A 6 -26.80 -1.91 9.42
N PHE A 7 -27.42 -1.13 10.32
CA PHE A 7 -26.75 -0.03 11.01
C PHE A 7 -25.68 -0.52 11.99
N ARG A 8 -25.99 -1.57 12.77
CA ARG A 8 -25.00 -2.22 13.67
C ARG A 8 -23.81 -2.81 12.90
N THR A 9 -24.08 -3.41 11.75
CA THR A 9 -23.02 -3.95 10.87
C THR A 9 -22.11 -2.84 10.33
N ALA A 10 -22.68 -1.72 9.88
CA ALA A 10 -21.90 -0.58 9.39
C ALA A 10 -20.99 0.00 10.49
N ILE A 11 -21.51 0.19 11.71
CA ILE A 11 -20.72 0.67 12.86
C ILE A 11 -19.57 -0.28 13.19
N GLN A 12 -19.81 -1.59 13.15
CA GLN A 12 -18.76 -2.58 13.43
C GLN A 12 -17.65 -2.52 12.38
N ILE A 13 -18.01 -2.44 11.09
CA ILE A 13 -17.05 -2.28 9.98
C ILE A 13 -16.24 -0.98 10.13
N GLU A 14 -16.88 0.15 10.48
CA GLU A 14 -16.18 1.43 10.71
C GLU A 14 -15.18 1.35 11.87
N LYS A 15 -15.54 0.67 12.97
CA LYS A 15 -14.64 0.47 14.11
C LYS A 15 -13.46 -0.42 13.75
N GLU A 16 -13.71 -1.52 13.05
CA GLU A 16 -12.67 -2.46 12.62
C GLU A 16 -11.70 -1.82 11.62
N THR A 17 -12.22 -1.09 10.63
CA THR A 17 -11.38 -0.36 9.65
C THR A 17 -10.53 0.72 10.32
N LYS A 18 -11.07 1.47 11.28
CA LYS A 18 -10.30 2.45 12.06
C LYS A 18 -9.16 1.81 12.86
N CYS A 19 -9.41 0.64 13.46
CA CYS A 19 -8.39 -0.10 14.20
C CYS A 19 -7.24 -0.56 13.27
N ILE A 20 -7.58 -1.04 12.07
CA ILE A 20 -6.60 -1.44 11.05
C ILE A 20 -5.78 -0.22 10.58
N ASP A 21 -6.43 0.91 10.31
CA ASP A 21 -5.76 2.15 9.90
C ASP A 21 -4.72 2.61 10.92
N ASP A 22 -5.06 2.55 12.21
CA ASP A 22 -4.14 2.98 13.28
C ASP A 22 -2.96 2.01 13.43
N GLN A 23 -3.16 0.70 13.25
CA GLN A 23 -2.06 -0.28 13.20
C GLN A 23 -1.13 -0.04 12.01
N VAL A 24 -1.67 0.27 10.82
CA VAL A 24 -0.86 0.55 9.63
C VAL A 24 -0.09 1.87 9.79
N LYS A 25 -0.70 2.91 10.39
CA LYS A 25 0.02 4.16 10.70
C LYS A 25 1.21 3.92 11.63
N GLU A 26 1.01 3.12 12.68
CA GLU A 26 2.09 2.78 13.61
C GLU A 26 3.20 1.99 12.92
N SER A 27 2.84 0.99 12.10
CA SER A 27 3.81 0.23 11.31
C SER A 27 4.61 1.13 10.38
N ASN A 28 3.95 2.09 9.70
CA ASN A 28 4.63 3.06 8.83
C ASN A 28 5.56 3.99 9.61
N PHE A 29 5.14 4.43 10.79
CA PHE A 29 5.98 5.25 11.68
C PHE A 29 7.25 4.50 12.09
N VAL A 30 7.11 3.27 12.57
CA VAL A 30 8.24 2.41 12.97
C VAL A 30 9.17 2.14 11.80
N GLN A 31 8.62 1.86 10.60
CA GLN A 31 9.42 1.63 9.40
C GLN A 31 10.23 2.86 9.00
N LEU A 32 9.60 4.03 8.96
CA LEU A 32 10.29 5.29 8.64
C LEU A 32 11.38 5.58 9.66
N LYS A 33 11.08 5.45 10.96
CA LYS A 33 12.05 5.68 12.02
C LYS A 33 13.27 4.75 11.90
N SER A 34 13.02 3.45 11.73
CA SER A 34 14.09 2.44 11.60
C SER A 34 14.98 2.74 10.39
N TYR A 35 14.39 3.08 9.24
CA TYR A 35 15.15 3.48 8.05
C TYR A 35 16.05 4.71 8.30
N LEU A 36 15.54 5.72 9.01
CA LEU A 36 16.32 6.93 9.30
C LEU A 36 17.44 6.66 10.30
N ASP A 37 17.19 5.85 11.33
CA ASP A 37 18.18 5.44 12.32
C ASP A 37 19.29 4.62 11.65
N ASP A 38 18.94 3.64 10.82
CA ASP A 38 19.90 2.78 10.08
C ASP A 38 20.75 3.58 9.09
N ALA A 39 20.16 4.57 8.42
CA ALA A 39 20.86 5.43 7.46
C ALA A 39 21.63 6.59 8.12
N GLY A 40 21.46 6.80 9.43
CA GLY A 40 22.03 7.95 10.15
C GLY A 40 21.47 9.30 9.68
N PHE A 41 20.23 9.33 9.18
CA PHE A 41 19.60 10.54 8.67
C PHE A 41 18.84 11.29 9.76
N PHE A 42 19.09 12.59 9.86
CA PHE A 42 18.30 13.51 10.67
C PHE A 42 17.48 14.42 9.76
N LEU A 43 16.17 14.21 9.75
CA LEU A 43 15.23 15.02 8.97
C LEU A 43 14.63 16.15 9.80
N SER A 44 14.20 17.22 9.13
CA SER A 44 13.33 18.20 9.79
C SER A 44 11.99 17.55 10.15
N SER A 45 11.33 18.10 11.17
CA SER A 45 10.00 17.65 11.61
C SER A 45 8.98 17.70 10.46
N GLU A 46 9.06 18.73 9.62
CA GLU A 46 8.18 18.91 8.46
C GLU A 46 8.40 17.83 7.40
N LEU A 47 9.66 17.51 7.08
CA LEU A 47 9.99 16.49 6.09
C LEU A 47 9.63 15.09 6.60
N PHE A 48 9.91 14.80 7.87
CA PHE A 48 9.49 13.54 8.50
C PHE A 48 7.96 13.35 8.40
N ARG A 49 7.19 14.37 8.80
CA ARG A 49 5.72 14.33 8.72
C ARG A 49 5.23 14.19 7.29
N ALA A 50 5.87 14.85 6.33
CA ALA A 50 5.51 14.75 4.92
C ALA A 50 5.73 13.34 4.36
N ILE A 51 6.86 12.69 4.69
CA ILE A 51 7.15 11.32 4.26
C ILE A 51 6.13 10.36 4.87
N LEU A 52 5.90 10.46 6.18
CA LEU A 52 4.91 9.61 6.87
C LEU A 52 3.50 9.81 6.31
N PHE A 53 3.10 11.05 6.01
CA PHE A 53 1.83 11.36 5.37
C PHE A 53 1.70 10.67 4.01
N ALA A 54 2.75 10.74 3.19
CA ALA A 54 2.75 10.08 1.88
C ALA A 54 2.71 8.54 1.99
N MET A 55 3.42 7.94 2.96
CA MET A 55 3.36 6.51 3.24
C MET A 55 1.94 6.07 3.60
N ASN A 56 1.28 6.78 4.51
CA ASN A 56 -0.11 6.52 4.88
C ASN A 56 -1.06 6.69 3.69
N GLY A 57 -0.84 7.72 2.87
CA GLY A 57 -1.56 7.91 1.60
C GLY A 57 -1.51 6.68 0.69
N MET A 58 -0.34 6.07 0.56
CA MET A 58 -0.10 4.92 -0.33
C MET A 58 -0.61 3.59 0.22
N THR A 59 -0.51 3.39 1.54
CA THR A 59 -0.76 2.09 2.19
C THR A 59 -2.17 1.97 2.75
N ILE A 60 -2.77 3.08 3.22
CA ILE A 60 -4.10 3.10 3.83
C ILE A 60 -5.14 3.61 2.82
N TYR A 61 -4.86 4.77 2.22
CA TYR A 61 -5.84 5.47 1.38
C TYR A 61 -5.76 5.13 -0.11
N ASN A 62 -5.05 4.05 -0.45
CA ASN A 62 -4.91 3.51 -1.80
C ASN A 62 -4.47 4.53 -2.87
N GLN A 63 -3.75 5.58 -2.46
CA GLN A 63 -3.28 6.62 -3.38
C GLN A 63 -2.10 6.10 -4.19
N THR A 64 -1.94 6.60 -5.42
CA THR A 64 -0.71 6.35 -6.16
C THR A 64 0.45 7.08 -5.49
N LYS A 65 1.67 6.58 -5.66
CA LYS A 65 2.90 7.23 -5.15
C LYS A 65 2.96 8.71 -5.52
N ALA A 66 2.68 9.05 -6.79
CA ALA A 66 2.68 10.43 -7.27
C ALA A 66 1.61 11.31 -6.58
N GLN A 67 0.40 10.79 -6.36
CA GLN A 67 -0.67 11.53 -5.68
C GLN A 67 -0.33 11.79 -4.21
N ALA A 68 0.15 10.77 -3.51
CA ALA A 68 0.51 10.88 -2.09
C ALA A 68 1.66 11.87 -1.88
N ILE A 69 2.71 11.82 -2.70
CA ILE A 69 3.85 12.74 -2.67
C ILE A 69 3.39 14.18 -2.94
N LYS A 70 2.57 14.38 -3.98
CA LYS A 70 2.07 15.73 -4.33
C LYS A 70 1.28 16.35 -3.16
N LYS A 71 0.36 15.58 -2.56
CA LYS A 71 -0.44 16.05 -1.42
C LYS A 71 0.43 16.36 -0.19
N ALA A 72 1.36 15.47 0.15
CA ALA A 72 2.28 15.67 1.27
C ALA A 72 3.14 16.93 1.10
N SER A 73 3.68 17.13 -0.11
CA SER A 73 4.48 18.31 -0.46
C SER A 73 3.69 19.60 -0.26
N THR A 74 2.45 19.65 -0.73
CA THR A 74 1.58 20.82 -0.54
C THR A 74 1.21 21.06 0.92
N TYR A 75 0.87 19.99 1.66
CA TYR A 75 0.38 20.12 3.03
C TYR A 75 1.47 20.52 4.04
N HIS A 76 2.71 20.06 3.81
CA HIS A 76 3.83 20.28 4.71
C HIS A 76 4.87 21.29 4.19
N ASN A 77 4.62 21.91 3.04
CA ASN A 77 5.52 22.89 2.41
C ASN A 77 6.97 22.38 2.24
N VAL A 78 7.11 21.15 1.75
CA VAL A 78 8.41 20.55 1.41
C VAL A 78 8.44 20.13 -0.06
N THR A 79 9.63 19.90 -0.63
CA THR A 79 9.72 19.55 -2.05
C THR A 79 9.29 18.10 -2.32
N GLN A 80 8.58 17.86 -3.43
CA GLN A 80 8.24 16.51 -3.86
C GLN A 80 9.48 15.62 -4.05
N LYS A 81 10.60 16.21 -4.51
CA LYS A 81 11.87 15.52 -4.70
C LYS A 81 12.38 14.91 -3.38
N SER A 82 12.44 15.70 -2.31
CA SER A 82 12.90 15.22 -1.00
C SER A 82 12.05 14.08 -0.45
N ILE A 83 10.72 14.15 -0.61
CA ILE A 83 9.83 13.06 -0.19
C ILE A 83 10.09 11.79 -1.03
N LYS A 84 10.19 11.96 -2.36
CA LYS A 84 10.36 10.86 -3.31
C LYS A 84 11.64 10.07 -3.04
N GLU A 85 12.75 10.75 -2.76
CA GLU A 85 14.05 10.13 -2.49
C GLU A 85 13.95 9.11 -1.33
N HIS A 86 13.31 9.49 -0.22
CA HIS A 86 13.13 8.60 0.92
C HIS A 86 12.12 7.48 0.65
N ILE A 87 10.99 7.77 0.00
CA ILE A 87 9.99 6.73 -0.34
C ILE A 87 10.58 5.67 -1.27
N ASP A 88 11.39 6.10 -2.24
CA ASP A 88 12.04 5.18 -3.18
C ASP A 88 13.14 4.37 -2.48
N ALA A 89 13.92 4.98 -1.59
CA ALA A 89 14.96 4.28 -0.82
C ALA A 89 14.36 3.19 0.10
N MET A 90 13.19 3.43 0.71
CA MET A 90 12.51 2.43 1.53
C MET A 90 11.81 1.34 0.71
N GLY A 91 11.72 1.48 -0.62
CA GLY A 91 11.06 0.50 -1.49
C GLY A 91 9.55 0.35 -1.24
N ILE A 92 8.89 1.39 -0.70
CA ILE A 92 7.47 1.29 -0.32
C ILE A 92 6.61 1.22 -1.59
N VAL A 93 5.80 0.17 -1.65
CA VAL A 93 4.85 -0.10 -2.73
C VAL A 93 3.45 0.27 -2.23
N SER A 94 2.64 0.92 -3.08
CA SER A 94 1.25 1.24 -2.71
C SER A 94 0.40 -0.02 -2.63
N GLN A 95 -0.63 -0.01 -1.79
CA GLN A 95 -1.57 -1.14 -1.66
C GLN A 95 -2.16 -1.53 -3.03
N ARG A 96 -2.52 -0.53 -3.84
CA ARG A 96 -2.92 -0.72 -5.25
C ARG A 96 -1.96 -1.55 -6.07
N ALA A 97 -0.66 -1.30 -5.94
CA ALA A 97 0.37 -1.97 -6.72
C ALA A 97 0.59 -3.40 -6.21
N MET A 98 0.46 -3.63 -4.89
CA MET A 98 0.45 -4.98 -4.32
C MET A 98 -0.75 -5.79 -4.83
N ASP A 99 -1.94 -5.19 -4.89
CA ASP A 99 -3.15 -5.86 -5.35
C ASP A 99 -3.10 -6.14 -6.86
N ALA A 100 -2.59 -5.19 -7.66
CA ALA A 100 -2.35 -5.40 -9.09
C ALA A 100 -1.35 -6.55 -9.35
N ALA A 101 -0.28 -6.63 -8.56
CA ALA A 101 0.69 -7.73 -8.67
C ALA A 101 0.06 -9.10 -8.30
N LYS A 102 -0.83 -9.15 -7.30
CA LYS A 102 -1.58 -10.37 -6.95
C LYS A 102 -2.53 -10.79 -8.08
N GLN A 103 -3.26 -9.84 -8.68
CA GLN A 103 -4.15 -10.11 -9.81
C GLN A 103 -3.37 -10.65 -11.02
N TYR A 104 -2.26 -9.99 -11.37
CA TYR A 104 -1.40 -10.42 -12.47
C TYR A 104 -0.87 -11.85 -12.27
N LYS A 105 -0.37 -12.18 -11.06
CA LYS A 105 0.09 -13.55 -10.75
C LYS A 105 -1.02 -14.59 -10.86
N LYS A 106 -2.26 -14.25 -10.48
CA LYS A 106 -3.41 -15.14 -10.59
C LYS A 106 -3.76 -15.42 -12.06
N GLU A 107 -3.80 -14.38 -12.89
CA GLU A 107 -4.09 -14.51 -14.33
C GLU A 107 -3.01 -15.29 -15.09
N TYR A 108 -1.73 -15.01 -14.83
CA TYR A 108 -0.62 -15.73 -15.45
C TYR A 108 -0.49 -17.17 -14.95
N GLY A 109 -0.72 -17.42 -13.66
CA GLY A 109 -0.73 -18.78 -13.10
C GLY A 109 -1.84 -19.66 -13.70
N LEU A 110 -3.01 -19.07 -13.98
CA LEU A 110 -4.10 -19.74 -14.68
C LEU A 110 -3.78 -20.05 -16.15
N GLN A 111 -3.12 -19.13 -16.86
CA GLN A 111 -2.70 -19.37 -18.26
C GLN A 111 -1.68 -20.51 -18.38
N MET A 112 -0.71 -20.58 -17.47
CA MET A 112 0.31 -21.64 -17.48
C MET A 112 -0.27 -23.02 -17.09
N ALA A 113 -1.20 -23.06 -16.14
CA ALA A 113 -1.95 -24.28 -15.82
C ALA A 113 -2.83 -24.76 -16.99
N GLY A 114 -3.47 -23.82 -17.71
CA GLY A 114 -4.25 -24.11 -18.92
C GLY A 114 -3.40 -24.70 -20.04
N ALA A 115 -2.25 -24.09 -20.33
CA ALA A 115 -1.30 -24.56 -21.35
C ALA A 115 -0.74 -25.97 -21.03
N HIS A 116 -0.40 -26.24 -19.77
CA HIS A 116 0.07 -27.56 -19.34
C HIS A 116 -1.03 -28.63 -19.48
N SER A 117 -2.30 -28.27 -19.23
CA SER A 117 -3.42 -29.21 -19.36
C SER A 117 -3.76 -29.56 -20.81
N LEU A 118 -3.53 -28.63 -21.76
CA LEU A 118 -3.73 -28.82 -23.19
C LEU A 118 -2.64 -29.72 -23.80
N ASN A 119 -1.36 -29.45 -23.51
CA ASN A 119 -0.26 -30.29 -24.00
C ASN A 119 -0.38 -31.75 -23.52
N LYS A 120 -0.78 -31.97 -22.26
CA LYS A 120 -1.03 -33.33 -21.73
C LYS A 120 -2.22 -34.07 -22.34
N ARG A 121 -3.10 -33.37 -23.05
CA ARG A 121 -4.24 -33.98 -23.78
C ARG A 121 -3.83 -34.32 -25.21
N LEU A 122 -3.07 -33.44 -25.87
CA LEU A 122 -2.48 -33.69 -27.18
C LEU A 122 -1.53 -34.89 -27.16
N GLU A 123 -0.66 -35.01 -26.14
CA GLU A 123 0.25 -36.17 -25.97
C GLU A 123 -0.45 -37.51 -25.67
N ARG A 124 -1.78 -37.53 -25.50
CA ARG A 124 -2.59 -38.74 -25.26
C ARG A 124 -3.48 -39.12 -26.44
N GLU A 125 -3.49 -38.32 -27.51
CA GLU A 125 -4.26 -38.57 -28.73
C GLU A 125 -3.39 -39.04 -29.92
N ASP A 126 -2.09 -39.28 -29.70
CA ASP A 126 -1.16 -39.98 -30.59
C ASP A 126 -0.88 -41.41 -30.09
#